data_AF-A0A842KYS5-F1
#
_entry.id   AF-A0A842KYS5-F1
#
_cell.length_a   1.000
_cell.length_b   1.000
_cell.length_c   1.000
_cell.angle_alpha   90.00
_cell.angle_beta   90.00
_cell.angle_gamma   90.00
#
_symmetry.space_group_name_H-M   'P 1'
#
loop_
_entity.id
_entity.type
_entity.pdbx_description
1 polymer ?
#
loop_
_entity_poly.entity_id
_entity_poly.type
_entity_poly.pdbx_seq_one_letter_code
_entity_poly.pdbx_strand_id
1 'polypeptide(L)'
;MADETELKREVGRFGSFSMGYADIGADIYISLGLIALYAYTAAPFALMIAAIAYITTGLSYAELASKYPVAGGAQYYAYKAFGRLNGFIAGWGLMLDYTVDIALFSLASVGYLGFLVKTFIGTGILMVNPFYGLCAVFLIIMLIGLNIIGIKYSSKFNEVFVLIDLLTVSIVL
;
A
#
# COMPACT_ATOMS: atom_id res chain seq x y z
N MET A 1 -17.49 23.44 -25.34
CA MET A 1 -17.33 22.00 -25.09
C MET A 1 -15.84 21.73 -25.13
N ALA A 2 -15.19 21.82 -23.97
CA ALA A 2 -13.78 21.47 -23.87
C ALA A 2 -13.70 19.96 -24.06
N ASP A 3 -12.81 19.53 -24.94
CA ASP A 3 -12.41 18.15 -25.18
C ASP A 3 -12.08 17.51 -23.81
N GLU A 4 -12.99 16.69 -23.27
CA GLU A 4 -12.74 15.94 -22.03
C GLU A 4 -11.65 14.93 -22.37
N THR A 5 -10.42 15.24 -21.98
CA THR A 5 -9.27 14.37 -22.14
C THR A 5 -9.49 13.09 -21.33
N GLU A 6 -10.11 12.09 -21.95
CA GLU A 6 -10.34 10.79 -21.35
C GLU A 6 -9.00 10.07 -21.17
N LEU A 7 -8.68 9.70 -19.92
CA LEU A 7 -7.45 9.00 -19.61
C LEU A 7 -7.43 7.63 -20.30
N LYS A 8 -6.30 7.27 -20.91
CA LYS A 8 -6.12 5.94 -21.50
C LYS A 8 -6.21 4.88 -20.40
N ARG A 9 -7.08 3.88 -20.62
CA ARG A 9 -7.21 2.71 -19.74
C ARG A 9 -6.02 1.78 -19.93
N GLU A 10 -4.95 2.02 -19.18
CA GLU A 10 -3.69 1.27 -19.25
C GLU A 10 -3.54 0.22 -18.13
N VAL A 11 -4.38 0.29 -17.09
CA VAL A 11 -4.38 -0.67 -15.98
C VAL A 11 -5.39 -1.78 -16.26
N GLY A 12 -4.90 -3.01 -16.42
CA GLY A 12 -5.74 -4.19 -16.62
C GLY A 12 -6.30 -4.76 -15.32
N ARG A 13 -7.11 -5.81 -15.40
CA ARG A 13 -7.72 -6.48 -14.23
C ARG A 13 -6.68 -6.94 -13.22
N PHE A 14 -5.60 -7.54 -13.69
CA PHE A 14 -4.51 -8.01 -12.84
C PHE A 14 -3.73 -6.85 -12.19
N GLY A 15 -3.55 -5.74 -12.92
CA GLY A 15 -2.97 -4.52 -12.35
C GLY A 15 -3.84 -3.93 -11.24
N SER A 16 -5.16 -3.86 -11.44
CA SER A 16 -6.09 -3.42 -10.39
C SER A 16 -6.08 -4.34 -9.17
N PHE A 17 -6.07 -5.66 -9.37
CA PHE A 17 -5.92 -6.63 -8.28
C PHE A 17 -4.58 -6.43 -7.55
N SER A 18 -3.48 -6.31 -8.29
CA SER A 18 -2.14 -6.16 -7.73
C SER A 18 -2.02 -4.87 -6.91
N MET A 19 -2.65 -3.77 -7.32
CA MET A 19 -2.69 -2.55 -6.53
C MET A 19 -3.37 -2.75 -5.18
N GLY A 20 -4.51 -3.46 -5.14
CA GLY A 20 -5.18 -3.77 -3.88
C GLY A 20 -4.43 -4.81 -3.03
N TYR A 21 -3.82 -5.80 -3.66
CA TYR A 21 -3.03 -6.81 -2.95
C TYR A 21 -1.76 -6.21 -2.34
N ALA A 22 -1.05 -5.34 -3.07
CA ALA A 22 0.20 -4.73 -2.61
C ALA A 22 0.04 -3.94 -1.30
N ASP A 23 -1.13 -3.33 -1.11
CA ASP A 23 -1.51 -2.64 0.12
C ASP A 23 -1.48 -3.59 1.33
N ILE A 24 -2.08 -4.78 1.17
CA ILE A 24 -2.18 -5.79 2.24
C ILE A 24 -0.90 -6.62 2.38
N GLY A 25 -0.26 -6.97 1.26
CA GLY A 25 0.88 -7.87 1.22
C GLY A 25 2.11 -7.30 1.92
N ALA A 26 2.37 -6.00 1.75
CA ALA A 26 3.49 -5.33 2.40
C ALA A 26 3.34 -5.27 3.92
N ASP A 27 2.10 -5.13 4.42
CA ASP A 27 1.80 -5.00 5.84
C ASP A 27 2.12 -6.25 6.66
N ILE A 28 2.01 -7.44 6.08
CA ILE A 28 2.29 -8.69 6.79
C ILE A 28 3.75 -8.71 7.27
N TYR A 29 4.68 -8.22 6.45
CA TYR A 29 6.09 -8.21 6.82
C TYR A 29 6.40 -7.25 7.97
N ILE A 30 5.74 -6.09 8.01
CA ILE A 30 5.97 -5.06 9.01
C ILE A 30 5.22 -5.36 10.31
N SER A 31 3.95 -5.73 10.22
CA SER A 31 3.04 -5.81 11.35
C SER A 31 3.13 -7.13 12.11
N LEU A 32 3.46 -8.25 11.45
CA LEU A 32 3.41 -9.58 12.07
C LEU A 32 4.31 -9.68 13.31
N GLY A 33 5.52 -9.11 13.24
CA GLY A 33 6.44 -9.06 14.37
C GLY A 33 5.91 -8.26 15.56
N LEU A 34 5.28 -7.11 15.29
CA LEU A 34 4.66 -6.27 16.33
C LEU A 34 3.46 -6.99 16.97
N ILE A 35 2.60 -7.60 16.16
CA ILE A 35 1.44 -8.34 16.65
C ILE A 35 1.90 -9.52 17.51
N ALA A 36 2.90 -10.28 17.07
CA ALA A 36 3.46 -11.37 17.87
C ALA A 36 4.08 -10.87 19.19
N LEU A 37 4.75 -9.71 19.17
CA LEU A 37 5.36 -9.11 20.36
C LEU A 37 4.33 -8.68 21.41
N TYR A 38 3.19 -8.11 21.00
CA TYR A 38 2.19 -7.57 21.93
C TYR A 38 1.08 -8.56 22.27
N ALA A 39 0.63 -9.37 21.31
CA ALA A 39 -0.46 -10.33 21.52
C ALA A 39 0.04 -11.72 21.93
N TYR A 40 1.34 -12.03 21.79
CA TYR A 40 1.93 -13.33 22.13
C TYR A 40 1.11 -14.49 21.53
N THR A 41 0.63 -15.42 22.36
CA THR A 41 -0.19 -16.57 21.94
C THR A 41 -1.58 -16.17 21.44
N ALA A 42 -2.03 -14.94 21.72
CA ALA A 42 -3.29 -14.41 21.23
C ALA A 42 -3.20 -13.79 19.82
N ALA A 43 -2.01 -13.74 19.21
CA ALA A 43 -1.81 -13.17 17.87
C ALA A 43 -2.76 -13.74 16.79
N PRO A 44 -3.05 -15.06 16.72
CA PRO A 44 -4.00 -15.58 15.74
C PRO A 44 -5.42 -15.03 15.92
N PHE A 45 -5.86 -14.82 17.17
CA PHE A 45 -7.18 -14.25 17.45
C PHE A 45 -7.25 -12.77 17.08
N ALA A 46 -6.18 -12.01 17.36
CA ALA A 46 -6.07 -10.61 16.93
C ALA A 46 -6.15 -10.48 15.40
N LEU A 47 -5.40 -11.32 14.68
CA LEU A 47 -5.43 -11.38 13.21
C LEU A 47 -6.80 -11.82 12.68
N MET A 48 -7.47 -12.76 13.33
CA MET A 48 -8.80 -13.22 12.91
C MET A 48 -9.85 -12.10 13.02
N ILE A 49 -9.82 -11.32 14.10
CA ILE A 49 -10.73 -10.18 14.27
C ILE A 49 -10.45 -9.11 13.21
N ALA A 50 -9.18 -8.79 12.97
CA ALA A 50 -8.78 -7.86 11.92
C ALA A 50 -9.25 -8.36 10.53
N ALA A 51 -9.03 -9.64 10.22
CA ALA A 51 -9.44 -10.23 8.94
C ALA A 51 -10.95 -10.10 8.69
N ILE A 52 -11.79 -10.32 9.71
CA ILE A 52 -13.25 -10.14 9.58
C ILE A 52 -13.58 -8.68 9.23
N ALA A 53 -12.95 -7.71 9.90
CA ALA A 53 -13.15 -6.30 9.61
C ALA A 53 -12.71 -5.93 8.18
N TYR A 54 -11.57 -6.45 7.72
CA TYR A 54 -11.09 -6.22 6.35
C TYR A 54 -11.98 -6.89 5.29
N ILE A 55 -12.47 -8.12 5.52
CA ILE A 55 -13.37 -8.80 4.58
C ILE A 55 -14.68 -8.02 4.42
N THR A 56 -15.29 -7.61 5.53
CA THR A 56 -16.53 -6.81 5.47
C THR A 56 -16.32 -5.47 4.77
N THR A 57 -15.17 -4.82 5.01
CA THR A 57 -14.80 -3.58 4.32
C THR A 57 -14.58 -3.81 2.82
N GLY A 58 -13.81 -4.84 2.44
CA GLY A 58 -13.54 -5.20 1.05
C GLY A 58 -14.80 -5.53 0.26
N LEU A 59 -15.73 -6.29 0.84
CA LEU A 59 -17.03 -6.59 0.22
C LEU A 59 -17.87 -5.32 0.02
N SER A 60 -17.91 -4.43 1.02
CA SER A 60 -18.62 -3.13 0.91
C SER A 60 -18.03 -2.27 -0.21
N TYR A 61 -16.70 -2.22 -0.33
CA TYR A 61 -16.02 -1.49 -1.40
C TYR A 61 -16.23 -2.13 -2.77
N ALA A 62 -16.31 -3.46 -2.87
CA ALA A 62 -16.59 -4.15 -4.13
C ALA A 62 -17.99 -3.80 -4.67
N GLU A 63 -19.00 -3.73 -3.80
CA GLU A 63 -20.36 -3.31 -4.15
C GLU A 63 -20.37 -1.84 -4.60
N LEU A 64 -19.73 -0.95 -3.82
CA LEU A 64 -19.69 0.48 -4.09
C LEU A 64 -18.90 0.82 -5.38
N ALA A 65 -17.78 0.13 -5.63
CA ALA A 65 -16.99 0.31 -6.84
C ALA A 65 -17.76 -0.11 -8.11
N SER A 66 -18.58 -1.16 -8.00
CA SER A 66 -19.45 -1.60 -9.09
C SER A 66 -20.61 -0.63 -9.32
N LYS A 67 -21.16 -0.04 -8.25
CA LYS A 67 -22.26 0.92 -8.30
C LYS A 67 -21.85 2.32 -8.76
N TYR A 68 -20.66 2.76 -8.38
CA TYR A 68 -20.12 4.09 -8.64
C TYR A 68 -18.75 3.98 -9.34
N PRO A 69 -18.71 3.73 -10.66
CA PRO A 69 -17.48 3.52 -11.42
C PRO A 69 -16.78 4.84 -11.76
N VAL A 70 -16.52 5.65 -10.73
CA VAL A 70 -15.85 6.95 -10.83
C VAL A 70 -14.59 6.95 -9.97
N ALA A 71 -13.58 7.70 -10.40
CA ALA A 71 -12.37 7.90 -9.61
C ALA A 71 -12.70 8.74 -8.37
N GLY A 72 -12.57 8.17 -7.17
CA GLY A 72 -12.83 8.89 -5.92
C GLY A 72 -12.81 8.05 -4.64
N GLY A 73 -13.00 6.73 -4.71
CA GLY A 73 -12.86 5.83 -3.56
C GLY A 73 -13.68 6.23 -2.34
N ALA A 74 -13.10 6.12 -1.13
CA ALA A 74 -13.78 6.37 0.14
C ALA A 74 -14.37 7.79 0.24
N GLN A 75 -13.65 8.79 -0.27
CA GLN A 75 -14.08 10.19 -0.29
C GLN A 75 -15.42 10.34 -1.02
N TYR A 76 -15.53 9.73 -2.19
CA TYR A 76 -16.74 9.78 -3.00
C TYR A 76 -17.89 8.97 -2.38
N TYR A 77 -17.59 7.80 -1.83
CA TYR A 77 -18.60 6.97 -1.17
C TYR A 77 -19.19 7.66 0.06
N ALA A 78 -18.34 8.24 0.92
CA ALA A 78 -18.78 9.02 2.07
C ALA A 78 -19.58 10.26 1.65
N TYR A 79 -19.17 10.93 0.56
CA TYR A 79 -19.92 12.05 0.00
C TYR A 79 -21.34 11.64 -0.44
N LYS A 80 -21.46 10.50 -1.12
CA LYS A 80 -22.75 10.00 -1.61
C LYS A 80 -23.66 9.50 -0.48
N ALA A 81 -23.11 8.89 0.55
CA ALA A 81 -23.89 8.36 1.66
C ALA A 81 -24.29 9.43 2.68
N PHE A 82 -23.37 10.34 3.03
CA PHE A 82 -23.51 11.22 4.18
C PHE A 82 -23.31 12.72 3.88
N GLY A 83 -23.17 13.08 2.60
CA GLY A 83 -23.09 14.46 2.15
C GLY A 83 -21.69 15.09 2.21
N ARG A 84 -21.64 16.39 1.92
CA ARG A 84 -20.41 17.16 1.64
C ARG A 84 -19.38 17.13 2.77
N LEU A 85 -19.81 17.31 4.01
CA LEU A 85 -18.89 17.40 5.15
C LEU A 85 -18.16 16.08 5.38
N ASN A 86 -18.89 14.97 5.37
CA ASN A 86 -18.30 13.65 5.59
C ASN A 86 -17.39 13.21 4.44
N GLY A 87 -17.78 13.54 3.19
CA GLY A 87 -16.88 13.38 2.04
C GLY A 87 -15.58 14.18 2.20
N PHE A 88 -15.65 15.42 2.67
CA PHE A 88 -14.47 16.24 2.92
C PHE A 88 -13.56 15.67 4.01
N ILE A 89 -14.13 15.23 5.14
CA ILE A 89 -13.38 14.61 6.24
C ILE A 89 -12.71 13.32 5.76
N ALA A 90 -13.43 12.46 5.04
CA ALA A 90 -12.88 11.23 4.49
C ALA A 90 -11.74 11.49 3.50
N GLY A 91 -11.85 12.53 2.66
CA GLY A 91 -10.79 12.93 1.74
C GLY A 91 -9.53 13.41 2.45
N TRP A 92 -9.67 14.22 3.49
CA TRP A 92 -8.53 14.64 4.32
C TRP A 92 -7.90 13.47 5.09
N GLY A 93 -8.74 12.57 5.62
CA GLY A 93 -8.28 11.34 6.26
C GLY A 93 -7.41 10.52 5.32
N LEU A 94 -7.90 10.24 4.10
CA LEU A 94 -7.14 9.52 3.07
C LEU A 94 -5.82 10.21 2.70
N MET A 95 -5.80 11.54 2.58
CA MET A 95 -4.55 12.26 2.27
C MET A 95 -3.50 12.11 3.38
N LEU A 96 -3.93 12.19 4.64
CA LEU A 96 -3.03 11.99 5.78
C LEU A 96 -2.54 10.56 5.88
N ASP A 97 -3.45 9.60 5.69
CA ASP A 97 -3.17 8.16 5.66
C ASP A 97 -2.06 7.83 4.65
N TYR A 98 -2.26 8.21 3.38
CA TYR A 98 -1.24 8.02 2.35
C TYR A 98 0.08 8.75 2.64
N THR A 99 0.04 9.91 3.30
CA THR A 99 1.28 10.62 3.67
C THR A 99 2.08 9.84 4.69
N VAL A 100 1.40 9.25 5.69
CA VAL A 100 2.03 8.41 6.71
C VAL A 100 2.54 7.12 6.10
N ASP A 101 1.75 6.47 5.24
CA ASP A 101 2.13 5.21 4.59
C ASP A 101 3.37 5.36 3.72
N ILE A 102 3.45 6.41 2.88
CA ILE A 102 4.62 6.67 2.05
C ILE A 102 5.89 6.77 2.91
N ALA A 103 5.81 7.44 4.06
CA ALA A 103 6.94 7.55 4.99
C ALA A 103 7.25 6.21 5.67
N LEU A 104 6.23 5.53 6.17
CA LEU A 104 6.32 4.25 6.88
C LEU A 104 6.97 3.17 5.98
N PHE A 105 6.41 2.94 4.79
CA PHE A 105 6.89 1.91 3.87
C PHE A 105 8.25 2.24 3.29
N SER A 106 8.58 3.52 3.10
CA SER A 106 9.91 3.90 2.66
C SER A 106 10.97 3.56 3.71
N LEU A 107 10.72 3.92 4.98
CA LEU A 107 11.60 3.57 6.08
C LEU A 107 11.72 2.05 6.25
N ALA A 108 10.59 1.34 6.25
CA ALA A 108 10.58 -0.12 6.35
C ALA A 108 11.40 -0.77 5.22
N SER A 109 11.23 -0.33 3.97
CA SER A 109 11.97 -0.83 2.81
C SER A 109 13.48 -0.64 2.97
N VAL A 110 13.91 0.56 3.42
CA VAL A 110 15.33 0.82 3.70
C VAL A 110 15.82 -0.02 4.88
N GLY A 111 14.98 -0.29 5.87
CA GLY A 111 15.29 -1.18 6.99
C GLY A 111 15.59 -2.61 6.53
N TYR A 112 14.71 -3.19 5.71
CA TYR A 112 14.93 -4.52 5.13
C TYR A 112 16.17 -4.56 4.23
N LEU A 113 16.35 -3.57 3.36
CA LEU A 113 17.54 -3.46 2.52
C LEU A 113 18.82 -3.32 3.36
N GLY A 114 18.79 -2.53 4.43
CA GLY A 114 19.90 -2.37 5.35
C GLY A 114 20.28 -3.66 6.05
N PHE A 115 19.30 -4.47 6.45
CA PHE A 115 19.53 -5.80 7.02
C PHE A 115 20.18 -6.76 6.01
N LEU A 116 19.74 -6.75 4.75
CA LEU A 116 20.34 -7.55 3.68
C LEU A 116 21.78 -7.10 3.39
N VAL A 117 22.02 -5.80 3.27
CA VAL A 117 23.37 -5.23 3.04
C VAL A 117 24.30 -5.58 4.21
N LYS A 118 23.83 -5.49 5.45
CA LYS A 118 24.61 -5.92 6.62
C LYS A 118 24.94 -7.41 6.57
N THR A 119 24.00 -8.24 6.16
CA THR A 119 24.17 -9.70 6.10
C THR A 119 25.15 -10.14 5.02
N PHE A 120 25.07 -9.57 3.81
CA PHE A 120 25.87 -10.00 2.67
C PHE A 120 27.18 -9.21 2.47
N ILE A 121 27.18 -7.92 2.82
CA ILE A 121 28.31 -7.00 2.59
C ILE A 121 29.03 -6.68 3.92
N GLY A 122 28.42 -6.98 5.06
CA GLY A 122 29.00 -6.73 6.38
C GLY A 122 28.90 -5.28 6.86
N THR A 123 28.28 -4.38 6.07
CA THR A 123 28.18 -2.95 6.41
C THR A 123 26.78 -2.60 6.91
N GLY A 124 26.70 -1.95 8.06
CA GLY A 124 25.43 -1.48 8.64
C GLY A 124 25.07 -0.04 8.26
N ILE A 125 25.75 0.54 7.27
CA ILE A 125 25.72 1.99 7.02
C ILE A 125 24.31 2.52 6.70
N LEU A 126 23.49 1.72 6.02
CA LEU A 126 22.12 2.07 5.68
C LEU A 126 21.18 2.11 6.89
N MET A 127 21.57 1.51 8.02
CA MET A 127 20.77 1.49 9.26
C MET A 127 21.22 2.56 10.27
N VAL A 128 22.12 3.46 9.88
CA VAL A 128 22.67 4.52 10.75
C VAL A 128 22.16 5.88 10.30
N ASN A 129 21.78 6.74 11.25
CA ASN A 129 21.43 8.13 10.94
C ASN A 129 22.69 8.95 10.59
N PRO A 130 22.64 9.85 9.59
CA PRO A 130 21.47 10.27 8.82
C PRO A 130 21.17 9.44 7.56
N PHE A 131 22.01 8.46 7.21
CA PHE A 131 21.89 7.68 5.97
C PHE A 131 20.56 6.94 5.85
N TYR A 132 20.03 6.39 6.95
CA TYR A 132 18.72 5.72 6.97
C TYR A 132 17.60 6.63 6.44
N GLY A 133 17.48 7.85 6.98
CA GLY A 133 16.49 8.83 6.54
C GLY A 133 16.75 9.35 5.12
N LEU A 134 18.01 9.60 4.76
CA LEU A 134 18.37 10.07 3.41
C LEU A 134 18.02 9.04 2.33
N CYS A 135 18.29 7.76 2.57
CA CYS A 135 17.91 6.67 1.65
C CYS A 135 16.39 6.54 1.52
N ALA A 136 15.64 6.74 2.60
CA ALA A 136 14.17 6.71 2.55
C ALA A 136 13.61 7.87 1.74
N VAL A 137 14.14 9.09 1.93
CA VAL A 137 13.76 10.25 1.11
C VAL A 137 14.13 10.03 -0.37
N PHE A 138 15.31 9.48 -0.63
CA PHE A 138 15.74 9.13 -1.99
C PHE A 138 14.78 8.12 -2.64
N LEU A 139 14.38 7.08 -1.91
CA LEU A 139 13.41 6.08 -2.40
C LEU A 139 12.07 6.74 -2.75
N ILE A 140 11.56 7.65 -1.91
CA ILE A 140 10.32 8.39 -2.19
C ILE A 140 10.45 9.21 -3.47
N ILE A 141 11.56 9.95 -3.64
CA ILE A 141 11.81 10.75 -4.85
C ILE A 141 11.87 9.85 -6.10
N MET A 142 12.51 8.68 -5.99
CA MET A 142 12.57 7.70 -7.07
C MET A 142 11.16 7.21 -7.45
N LEU A 143 10.32 6.87 -6.48
CA LEU A 143 8.94 6.43 -6.71
C LEU A 143 8.05 7.54 -7.29
N ILE A 144 8.24 8.79 -6.86
CA ILE A 144 7.60 9.97 -7.47
C ILE A 144 8.00 10.05 -8.95
N GLY A 145 9.29 9.89 -9.26
CA GLY A 145 9.78 9.84 -10.64
C GLY A 145 9.09 8.76 -11.46
N LEU A 146 8.95 7.55 -10.92
CA LEU A 146 8.23 6.44 -11.58
C LEU A 146 6.76 6.78 -11.84
N ASN A 147 6.08 7.41 -10.87
CA ASN A 147 4.69 7.84 -11.02
C ASN A 147 4.52 8.92 -12.08
N ILE A 148 5.48 9.83 -12.23
CA ILE A 148 5.49 10.85 -13.29
C ILE A 148 5.68 10.23 -14.68
N ILE A 149 6.52 9.20 -14.82
CA ILE A 149 6.74 8.49 -16.10
C ILE A 149 5.45 7.80 -16.57
N GLY A 150 4.65 7.28 -15.65
CA GLY A 150 3.26 6.92 -15.92
C GLY A 150 2.78 5.66 -15.20
N ILE A 151 1.48 5.65 -14.90
CA ILE A 151 0.80 4.61 -14.13
C ILE A 151 0.92 3.20 -14.74
N LYS A 152 1.10 3.11 -16.07
CA LYS A 152 1.31 1.83 -16.76
C LYS A 152 2.58 1.12 -16.28
N TYR A 153 3.67 1.86 -16.14
CA TYR A 153 4.95 1.30 -15.67
C TYR A 153 4.88 0.98 -14.18
N SER A 154 4.25 1.85 -13.40
CA SER A 154 3.99 1.61 -11.97
C SER A 154 3.14 0.35 -11.74
N SER A 155 2.05 0.15 -12.50
CA SER A 155 1.23 -1.06 -12.45
C SER A 155 2.02 -2.31 -12.80
N LYS A 156 2.78 -2.30 -13.91
CA LYS A 156 3.61 -3.46 -14.29
C LYS A 156 4.69 -3.78 -13.27
N PHE A 157 5.31 -2.75 -12.70
CA PHE A 157 6.28 -2.92 -11.61
C PHE A 157 5.60 -3.62 -10.43
N ASN A 158 4.44 -3.12 -10.00
CA ASN A 158 3.69 -3.71 -8.90
C ASN A 158 3.28 -5.17 -9.18
N GLU A 159 2.76 -5.47 -10.38
CA GLU A 159 2.38 -6.83 -10.80
C GLU A 159 3.54 -7.83 -10.63
N VAL A 160 4.78 -7.45 -10.95
CA VAL A 160 5.97 -8.30 -10.77
C VAL A 160 6.25 -8.57 -9.30
N PHE A 161 6.19 -7.55 -8.44
CA PHE A 161 6.42 -7.72 -7.00
C PHE A 161 5.35 -8.58 -6.35
N VAL A 162 4.08 -8.39 -6.72
CA VAL A 162 2.97 -9.22 -6.23
C VAL A 162 3.15 -10.69 -6.62
N LEU A 163 3.61 -10.98 -7.84
CA LEU A 163 3.89 -12.35 -8.25
C LEU A 163 5.02 -12.98 -7.43
N ILE A 164 6.10 -12.24 -7.19
CA ILE A 164 7.22 -12.71 -6.35
C ILE A 164 6.74 -12.95 -4.91
N ASP A 165 5.93 -12.04 -4.37
CA ASP A 165 5.40 -12.13 -3.02
C ASP A 165 4.49 -13.36 -2.86
N LEU A 166 3.51 -13.54 -3.76
CA LEU A 166 2.63 -14.71 -3.75
C LEU A 166 3.39 -16.03 -3.85
N LEU A 167 4.45 -16.09 -4.66
CA LEU A 167 5.32 -17.26 -4.75
C LEU A 167 6.05 -17.51 -3.43
N THR A 168 6.58 -16.46 -2.81
CA THR A 168 7.30 -16.56 -1.53
C THR A 168 6.37 -17.06 -0.44
N VAL A 169 5.17 -16.49 -0.32
CA VAL A 169 4.15 -16.92 0.63
C VAL A 169 3.74 -18.37 0.39
N SER A 170 3.57 -18.78 -0.86
CA SER A 170 3.19 -20.17 -1.21
C SER A 170 4.29 -21.21 -0.94
N ILE A 171 5.56 -20.80 -0.83
CA ILE A 171 6.67 -21.68 -0.48
C ILE A 171 6.81 -21.80 1.05
N VAL A 172 6.51 -20.71 1.77
CA VAL A 172 6.68 -20.62 3.23
C VAL A 172 5.50 -21.24 4.00
N LEU A 173 4.26 -21.07 3.51
CA LEU A 173 3.05 -21.69 4.05
C LEU A 173 2.85 -23.10 3.48
#